data_AF-A0A832Y2P4-F1
#
_entry.id   AF-A0A832Y2P4-F1
#
_cell.length_a   1.000
_cell.length_b   1.000
_cell.length_c   1.000
_cell.angle_alpha   90.00
_cell.angle_beta   90.00
_cell.angle_gamma   90.00
#
_symmetry.space_group_name_H-M   'P 1'
#
loop_
_entity.id
_entity.type
_entity.pdbx_description
1 polymer ?
#
loop_
_entity_poly.entity_id
_entity_poly.type
_entity_poly.pdbx_seq_one_letter_code
_entity_poly.pdbx_strand_id
1 'polypeptide(L)'
;MRGGRVVLSIALLIAALFVNMNAELVDSWADRPVAVQQDQDYELMTIQSTEEWLVLQVEFPDNPYSTSKATGLLEGDGSAEQYIEQMT
;
A
#
# COMPACT_ATOMS: atom_id res chain seq x y z
N MET A 1 -25.96 -34.10 -2.90
CA MET A 1 -25.65 -32.73 -2.40
C MET A 1 -26.03 -31.61 -3.40
N ARG A 2 -27.20 -31.69 -4.06
CA ARG A 2 -27.68 -30.63 -4.99
C ARG A 2 -28.62 -29.64 -4.28
N GLY A 3 -29.59 -30.15 -3.48
CA GLY A 3 -30.53 -29.31 -2.74
C GLY A 3 -29.87 -28.34 -1.76
N GLY A 4 -28.86 -28.79 -1.01
CA GLY A 4 -28.13 -27.90 -0.09
C GLY A 4 -27.42 -26.73 -0.79
N ARG A 5 -26.92 -26.95 -2.02
CA ARG A 5 -26.27 -25.89 -2.81
C ARG A 5 -27.31 -24.88 -3.32
N VAL A 6 -28.48 -25.35 -3.74
CA VAL A 6 -29.58 -24.48 -4.19
C VAL A 6 -30.10 -23.62 -3.04
N VAL A 7 -30.31 -24.22 -1.86
CA VAL A 7 -30.75 -23.47 -0.66
C VAL A 7 -29.73 -22.41 -0.26
N LEU A 8 -28.44 -22.75 -0.27
CA LEU A 8 -27.37 -21.78 0.01
C LEU A 8 -27.34 -20.64 -1.01
N SER A 9 -27.47 -20.95 -2.31
CA SER A 9 -27.51 -19.93 -3.36
C SER A 9 -28.69 -18.98 -3.19
N ILE A 10 -29.88 -19.49 -2.87
CA ILE A 10 -31.06 -18.66 -2.63
C ILE A 10 -30.84 -17.75 -1.40
N ALA A 11 -30.28 -18.29 -0.32
CA ALA A 11 -29.97 -17.50 0.88
C ALA A 11 -28.97 -16.37 0.58
N LEU A 12 -27.94 -16.64 -0.21
CA LEU A 12 -26.95 -15.63 -0.62
C LEU A 12 -27.58 -14.53 -1.51
N LEU A 13 -28.48 -14.90 -2.42
CA LEU A 13 -29.19 -13.91 -3.25
C LEU A 13 -30.10 -13.00 -2.41
N ILE A 14 -30.80 -13.56 -1.41
CA ILE A 14 -31.62 -12.78 -0.49
C ILE A 14 -30.74 -11.83 0.35
N ALA A 15 -29.59 -12.30 0.84
CA ALA A 15 -28.64 -11.45 1.56
C ALA A 15 -28.09 -10.32 0.68
N ALA A 16 -27.76 -10.61 -0.58
CA ALA A 16 -27.29 -9.59 -1.53
C ALA A 16 -28.37 -8.54 -1.82
N LEU A 17 -29.63 -8.94 -1.99
CA LEU A 17 -30.75 -8.01 -2.16
C LEU A 17 -30.95 -7.13 -0.91
N PHE A 18 -30.80 -7.71 0.28
CA PHE A 18 -30.90 -6.98 1.54
C PHE A 18 -29.81 -5.91 1.68
N VAL A 19 -28.55 -6.26 1.37
CA VAL A 19 -27.42 -5.31 1.35
C VAL A 19 -27.68 -4.20 0.34
N ASN A 20 -28.13 -4.55 -0.88
CA ASN A 20 -28.40 -3.56 -1.92
C ASN A 20 -29.52 -2.57 -1.56
N MET A 21 -30.58 -3.03 -0.90
CA MET A 21 -31.69 -2.16 -0.47
C MET A 21 -31.36 -1.32 0.77
N ASN A 22 -30.39 -1.75 1.58
CA ASN A 22 -29.98 -1.09 2.81
C ASN A 22 -28.51 -0.68 2.75
N ALA A 23 -28.08 -0.14 1.60
CA ALA A 23 -26.69 0.23 1.35
C ALA A 23 -26.15 1.17 2.44
N GLU A 24 -26.97 2.12 2.90
CA GLU A 24 -26.60 3.07 3.96
C GLU A 24 -26.24 2.39 5.30
N LEU A 25 -26.86 1.25 5.65
CA LEU A 25 -26.50 0.49 6.86
C LEU A 25 -25.16 -0.24 6.70
N VAL A 26 -24.84 -0.66 5.48
CA VAL A 26 -23.58 -1.32 5.15
C VAL A 26 -22.46 -0.29 5.08
N ASP A 27 -22.69 0.84 4.41
CA ASP A 27 -21.75 1.94 4.31
C ASP A 27 -21.46 2.52 5.69
N SER A 28 -22.46 2.81 6.51
CA SER A 28 -22.24 3.30 7.88
C SER A 28 -21.57 2.28 8.82
N TRP A 29 -21.61 0.99 8.52
CA TRP A 29 -20.85 -0.03 9.23
C TRP A 29 -19.42 -0.16 8.68
N ALA A 30 -19.23 -0.09 7.37
CA ALA A 30 -17.94 -0.17 6.69
C ALA A 30 -17.09 1.10 6.89
N ASP A 31 -17.73 2.27 6.91
CA ASP A 31 -17.16 3.58 7.22
C ASP A 31 -16.94 3.76 8.71
N ARG A 32 -17.25 2.77 9.57
CA ARG A 32 -16.78 2.84 10.96
C ARG A 32 -15.26 2.82 10.90
N PRO A 33 -14.59 3.92 11.26
CA PRO A 33 -13.16 3.90 11.36
C PRO A 33 -12.81 2.80 12.37
N VAL A 34 -12.10 1.76 11.93
CA VAL A 34 -11.28 0.94 12.84
C VAL A 34 -10.51 1.96 13.63
N ALA A 35 -10.83 2.11 14.93
CA ALA A 35 -10.40 3.21 15.79
C ALA A 35 -9.16 3.86 15.20
N VAL A 36 -9.37 4.87 14.34
CA VAL A 36 -8.26 5.62 13.77
C VAL A 36 -7.61 6.12 15.02
N GLN A 37 -6.35 5.72 15.25
CA GLN A 37 -5.56 6.25 16.33
C GLN A 37 -5.61 7.77 16.13
N GLN A 38 -6.53 8.39 16.86
CA GLN A 38 -6.74 9.82 16.84
C GLN A 38 -5.43 10.39 17.37
N ASP A 39 -4.88 11.29 16.56
CA ASP A 39 -3.83 12.22 16.96
C ASP A 39 -2.49 11.56 17.32
N GLN A 40 -1.93 10.79 16.38
CA GLN A 40 -0.50 11.05 16.15
C GLN A 40 -0.47 12.15 15.10
N ASP A 41 -0.03 13.34 15.51
CA ASP A 41 0.51 14.35 14.61
C ASP A 41 1.61 13.65 13.80
N TYR A 42 1.24 13.04 12.67
CA TYR A 42 2.22 12.67 11.66
C TYR A 42 2.69 14.00 11.10
N GLU A 43 3.68 14.60 11.76
CA GLU A 43 4.49 15.64 11.18
C GLU A 43 4.95 15.09 9.84
N LEU A 44 4.44 15.67 8.76
CA LEU A 44 4.90 15.37 7.41
C LEU A 44 6.34 15.82 7.36
N MET A 45 7.24 14.89 7.69
CA MET A 45 8.66 15.12 7.74
C MET A 45 9.08 15.46 6.31
N THR A 46 9.53 16.70 6.13
CA THR A 46 10.10 17.14 4.85
C THR A 46 11.36 16.35 4.57
N ILE A 47 11.82 16.35 3.32
CA ILE A 47 13.12 15.77 2.96
C ILE A 47 14.19 16.38 3.89
N GLN A 48 14.91 15.53 4.61
CA GLN A 48 15.91 15.92 5.58
C GLN A 48 17.28 16.01 4.90
N SER A 49 18.18 16.85 5.43
CA SER A 49 19.55 16.99 4.90
C SER A 49 20.40 15.74 5.09
N THR A 50 19.97 14.79 5.91
CA THR A 50 20.67 13.53 6.16
C THR A 50 19.64 12.45 6.38
N GLU A 51 19.61 11.47 5.47
CA GLU A 51 18.71 10.32 5.54
C GLU A 51 19.47 9.01 5.34
N GLU A 52 19.10 7.98 6.10
CA GLU A 52 19.65 6.64 5.97
C GLU A 52 18.63 5.75 5.27
N TRP A 53 18.92 5.38 4.02
CA TRP A 53 18.00 4.59 3.20
C TRP A 53 18.43 3.13 3.12
N LEU A 54 17.49 2.22 3.36
CA LEU A 54 17.73 0.79 3.18
C LEU A 54 17.78 0.47 1.68
N VAL A 55 18.96 0.09 1.19
CA VAL A 55 19.16 -0.39 -0.18
C VAL A 55 19.26 -1.91 -0.19
N LEU A 56 18.31 -2.58 -0.87
CA LEU A 56 18.30 -4.03 -1.01
C LEU A 56 18.94 -4.45 -2.34
N GLN A 57 20.08 -5.13 -2.24
CA GLN A 57 20.73 -5.76 -3.38
C GLN A 57 19.93 -6.99 -3.82
N VAL A 58 19.55 -7.04 -5.10
CA VAL A 58 18.88 -8.19 -5.73
C VAL A 58 19.62 -8.62 -6.98
N GLU A 59 19.66 -9.92 -7.23
CA GLU A 59 20.27 -10.53 -8.41
C GLU A 59 19.35 -11.62 -9.00
N PHE A 60 19.48 -11.84 -10.31
CA PHE A 60 18.75 -12.90 -11.02
C PHE A 60 19.72 -13.77 -11.82
N PRO A 61 19.38 -15.03 -12.13
CA PRO A 61 20.30 -15.97 -12.81
C PRO A 61 20.93 -15.43 -14.11
N ASP A 62 20.16 -14.68 -14.90
CA ASP A 62 20.61 -14.10 -16.18
C ASP A 62 20.94 -12.59 -16.08
N ASN A 63 20.91 -12.02 -14.88
CA ASN A 63 21.14 -10.60 -14.65
C ASN A 63 21.84 -10.37 -13.31
N PRO A 64 23.19 -10.45 -13.29
CA PRO A 64 23.97 -10.23 -12.08
C PRO A 64 23.83 -8.78 -11.63
N TYR A 65 23.92 -8.58 -10.32
CA TYR A 65 23.90 -7.24 -9.75
C TYR A 65 25.09 -6.41 -10.26
N SER A 66 24.82 -5.14 -10.60
CA SER A 66 25.84 -4.19 -11.04
C SER A 66 26.03 -3.12 -9.97
N THR A 67 27.11 -3.25 -9.19
CA THR A 67 27.48 -2.25 -8.18
C THR A 67 27.69 -0.87 -8.80
N SER A 68 28.37 -0.78 -9.94
CA SER A 68 28.60 0.51 -10.61
C SER A 68 27.31 1.20 -11.04
N LYS A 69 26.30 0.44 -11.45
CA LYS A 69 24.98 0.98 -11.81
C LYS A 69 24.23 1.45 -10.57
N ALA A 70 24.28 0.68 -9.47
CA ALA A 70 23.65 1.08 -8.23
C ALA A 70 24.30 2.34 -7.64
N THR A 71 25.64 2.38 -7.59
CA THR A 71 26.39 3.57 -7.14
C THR A 71 26.02 4.78 -7.98
N GLY A 72 26.01 4.70 -9.31
CA GLY A 72 25.64 5.86 -10.15
C GLY A 72 24.18 6.31 -10.03
N LEU A 73 23.27 5.46 -9.54
CA LEU A 73 21.88 5.85 -9.28
C LEU A 73 21.71 6.50 -7.90
N LEU A 74 22.54 6.10 -6.93
CA LEU A 74 22.45 6.55 -5.54
C LEU A 74 23.34 7.76 -5.26
N GLU A 75 24.53 7.79 -5.87
CA GLU A 75 25.62 8.74 -5.65
C GLU A 75 26.08 9.33 -7.00
N GLY A 76 26.34 10.64 -7.04
CA GLY A 76 26.86 11.33 -8.23
C GLY A 76 25.84 12.09 -9.10
N ASP A 77 26.19 12.38 -10.35
CA ASP A 77 25.39 13.26 -11.22
C ASP A 77 24.04 12.62 -11.62
N GLY A 78 22.95 13.32 -11.31
CA GLY A 78 21.57 12.88 -11.54
C GLY A 78 21.09 11.81 -10.55
N SER A 79 21.83 11.60 -9.46
CA SER A 79 21.54 10.56 -8.47
C SER A 79 20.44 10.95 -7.48
N ALA A 80 20.03 9.98 -6.66
CA ALA A 80 19.15 10.21 -5.52
C ALA A 80 19.75 11.19 -4.51
N GLU A 81 21.07 11.11 -4.23
CA GLU A 81 21.79 12.07 -3.38
C GLU A 81 21.63 13.50 -3.89
N GLN A 82 21.91 13.74 -5.18
CA GLN A 82 21.80 15.07 -5.77
C GLN A 82 20.35 15.59 -5.78
N TYR A 83 19.36 14.71 -5.91
CA TYR A 83 17.94 15.09 -5.81
C TYR A 83 17.59 15.58 -4.39
N ILE A 84 18.05 14.87 -3.36
CA ILE A 84 17.86 15.28 -1.96
C ILE A 84 18.52 16.64 -1.72
N GLU A 85 19.76 16.83 -2.16
CA GLU A 85 20.49 18.10 -2.04
C GLU A 85 19.77 19.28 -2.72
N GLN A 86 19.00 19.05 -3.79
CA GLN A 86 18.23 20.11 -4.46
C GLN A 86 16.91 20.45 -3.77
N MET A 87 16.39 19.54 -2.94
CA MET A 87 15.10 19.70 -2.27
C MET A 87 15.20 20.17 -0.82
N THR A 88 16.38 20.06 -0.21
CA THR A 88 16.69 20.57 1.12
C THR A 88 17.37 21.94 1.04
#